data_AF-A0A841MNC1-F1
#
_entry.id   AF-A0A841MNC1-F1
#
_cell.length_a   1.000
_cell.length_b   1.000
_cell.length_c   1.000
_cell.angle_alpha   90.00
_cell.angle_beta   90.00
_cell.angle_gamma   90.00
#
_symmetry.space_group_name_H-M   'P 1'
#
loop_
_entity.id
_entity.type
_entity.pdbx_description
1 polymer ?
#
loop_
_entity_poly.entity_id
_entity_poly.type
_entity_poly.pdbx_seq_one_letter_code
_entity_poly.pdbx_strand_id
1 'polypeptide(L)'
;MNSKIPSLPILSILILLFSVSLKSYGQIGPNLGQTDSWMKSAVAAMERNDYESANGIFRNLIDSGLPLPEEMPYYFAETLFQLGQYDNSANFLNKYLELSGFTGKHYDGAKELQEKLEGPLHAIQTCQLCDRKGYRYKVCFSCDGKKEIQQDCDYCKAKGVVGCSRCGGTGMITKKNIFNIVEYFECERCSGKGRLTCPVCEGSLKEVSACKTCGGSGRLASEVLCDHQAEPEHTH
;
A
#
# COMPACT_ATOMS: atom_id res chain seq x y z
N MET A 1 -80.76 0.01 -60.84
CA MET A 1 -81.41 -1.11 -60.13
C MET A 1 -80.31 -2.06 -59.64
N ASN A 2 -80.33 -2.37 -58.33
CA ASN A 2 -79.42 -3.23 -57.53
C ASN A 2 -77.93 -2.81 -57.51
N SER A 3 -77.46 -1.92 -56.62
CA SER A 3 -77.36 -1.96 -55.14
C SER A 3 -76.39 -3.01 -54.59
N LYS A 4 -75.20 -2.59 -54.14
CA LYS A 4 -74.77 -2.55 -52.72
C LYS A 4 -73.25 -2.26 -52.56
N ILE A 5 -72.95 -1.14 -51.90
CA ILE A 5 -71.80 -0.94 -50.97
C ILE A 5 -72.46 -1.05 -49.56
N PRO A 6 -71.91 -1.68 -48.50
CA PRO A 6 -70.69 -1.30 -47.75
C PRO A 6 -69.94 -2.54 -47.19
N SER A 7 -68.89 -2.53 -46.37
CA SER A 7 -68.53 -1.73 -45.20
C SER A 7 -67.11 -2.10 -44.73
N LEU A 8 -66.33 -1.12 -44.29
CA LEU A 8 -65.20 -1.31 -43.38
C LEU A 8 -65.75 -1.41 -41.94
N PRO A 9 -65.17 -2.24 -41.05
CA PRO A 9 -64.66 -1.67 -39.81
C PRO A 9 -63.38 -2.33 -39.26
N ILE A 10 -62.41 -1.48 -38.93
CA ILE A 10 -61.67 -1.40 -37.66
C ILE A 10 -61.64 -2.68 -36.79
N LEU A 11 -60.47 -3.34 -36.78
CA LEU A 11 -59.91 -4.03 -35.63
C LEU A 11 -58.37 -3.86 -35.72
N SER A 12 -57.85 -2.73 -35.26
CA SER A 12 -57.28 -2.60 -33.92
C SER A 12 -56.16 -3.60 -33.65
N ILE A 13 -54.94 -3.11 -33.81
CA ILE A 13 -53.84 -3.24 -32.82
C ILE A 13 -53.61 -4.68 -32.33
N LEU A 14 -52.73 -5.41 -33.00
CA LEU A 14 -51.88 -6.38 -32.32
C LEU A 14 -50.63 -6.68 -33.16
N ILE A 15 -49.48 -6.68 -32.51
CA ILE A 15 -48.19 -7.19 -32.99
C ILE A 15 -47.38 -6.16 -33.82
N LEU A 16 -47.39 -4.92 -33.34
CA LEU A 16 -46.18 -4.10 -33.26
C LEU A 16 -45.48 -4.54 -31.97
N LEU A 17 -44.70 -5.64 -32.01
CA LEU A 17 -43.76 -6.12 -30.98
C LEU A 17 -43.26 -7.53 -31.36
N PHE A 18 -42.54 -7.63 -32.48
CA PHE A 18 -41.52 -8.67 -32.64
C PHE A 18 -40.20 -7.98 -32.99
N SER A 19 -39.83 -7.02 -32.14
CA SER A 19 -38.44 -6.70 -31.85
C SER A 19 -37.81 -7.96 -31.28
N VAL A 20 -37.39 -8.85 -32.19
CA VAL A 20 -36.44 -9.91 -31.87
C VAL A 20 -35.18 -9.17 -31.47
N SER A 21 -35.01 -9.06 -30.16
CA SER A 21 -33.74 -8.76 -29.52
C SER A 21 -32.73 -9.76 -30.04
N LEU A 22 -32.04 -9.41 -31.12
CA LEU A 22 -30.70 -9.92 -31.40
C LEU A 22 -29.91 -9.60 -30.14
N LYS A 23 -29.79 -10.58 -29.25
CA LYS A 23 -28.79 -10.55 -28.21
C LYS A 23 -27.48 -10.42 -28.96
N SER A 24 -26.96 -9.20 -29.00
CA SER A 24 -25.58 -8.95 -29.33
C SER A 24 -24.79 -9.76 -28.31
N TYR A 25 -24.33 -10.93 -28.72
CA TYR A 25 -23.13 -11.49 -28.13
C TYR A 25 -22.08 -10.44 -28.40
N GLY A 26 -21.81 -9.59 -27.40
CA GLY A 26 -20.61 -8.77 -27.39
C GLY A 26 -19.47 -9.73 -27.71
N GLN A 27 -18.93 -9.61 -28.92
CA GLN A 27 -17.71 -10.29 -29.28
C GLN A 27 -16.66 -9.66 -28.36
N ILE A 28 -16.30 -10.35 -27.27
CA ILE A 28 -14.97 -10.20 -26.70
C ILE A 28 -14.07 -10.78 -27.78
N GLY A 29 -13.74 -9.93 -28.75
CA GLY A 29 -12.76 -10.25 -29.77
C GLY A 29 -11.47 -10.60 -29.04
N PRO A 30 -10.75 -11.63 -29.49
CA PRO A 30 -9.53 -12.01 -28.82
C PRO A 30 -8.55 -10.83 -28.99
N ASN A 31 -7.99 -10.33 -27.87
CA ASN A 31 -7.05 -9.20 -27.87
C ASN A 31 -5.67 -9.65 -28.39
N LEU A 32 -5.66 -10.26 -29.58
CA LEU A 32 -4.52 -10.90 -30.22
C LEU A 32 -3.71 -9.83 -30.93
N GLY A 33 -2.81 -9.19 -30.19
CA GLY A 33 -1.73 -8.38 -30.77
C GLY A 33 -1.46 -7.05 -30.07
N GLN A 34 -2.32 -6.60 -29.15
CA GLN A 34 -2.06 -5.34 -28.44
C GLN A 34 -0.88 -5.48 -27.47
N THR A 35 -0.85 -6.56 -26.69
CA THR A 35 0.27 -6.87 -25.78
C THR A 35 1.55 -7.19 -26.55
N ASP A 36 1.47 -7.88 -27.68
CA ASP A 36 2.61 -8.13 -28.56
C ASP A 36 3.18 -6.85 -29.19
N SER A 37 2.32 -5.91 -29.57
CA SER A 37 2.74 -4.61 -30.12
C SER A 37 3.45 -3.77 -29.06
N TRP A 38 2.92 -3.75 -27.83
CA TRP A 38 3.55 -3.07 -26.71
C TRP A 38 4.88 -3.72 -26.34
N MET A 39 4.93 -5.06 -26.33
CA MET A 39 6.16 -5.81 -26.12
C MET A 39 7.24 -5.44 -27.14
N LYS A 40 6.90 -5.43 -28.44
CA LYS A 40 7.83 -5.00 -29.51
C LYS A 40 8.28 -3.55 -29.32
N SER A 41 7.39 -2.67 -28.89
CA SER A 41 7.72 -1.26 -28.66
C SER A 41 8.68 -1.08 -27.48
N ALA A 42 8.49 -1.86 -26.40
CA ALA A 42 9.39 -1.87 -25.25
C ALA A 42 10.78 -2.40 -25.62
N VAL A 43 10.85 -3.53 -26.33
CA VAL A 43 12.12 -4.11 -26.81
C VAL A 43 12.83 -3.14 -27.75
N ALA A 44 12.12 -2.50 -28.68
CA ALA A 44 12.71 -1.50 -29.55
C ALA A 44 13.25 -0.28 -28.77
N ALA A 45 12.63 0.10 -27.66
CA ALA A 45 13.16 1.14 -26.78
C ALA A 45 14.45 0.67 -26.07
N MET A 46 14.49 -0.57 -25.59
CA MET A 46 15.71 -1.18 -25.03
C MET A 46 16.85 -1.23 -26.05
N GLU A 47 16.58 -1.59 -27.31
CA GLU A 47 17.58 -1.61 -28.40
C GLU A 47 18.19 -0.22 -28.66
N ARG A 48 17.46 0.86 -28.32
CA ARG A 48 17.95 2.24 -28.38
C ARG A 48 18.57 2.73 -27.08
N ASN A 49 18.73 1.85 -26.07
CA ASN A 49 19.14 2.18 -24.70
C ASN A 49 18.21 3.17 -23.99
N ASP A 50 16.96 3.30 -24.45
CA ASP A 50 15.94 4.14 -23.85
C ASP A 50 15.14 3.34 -22.81
N TYR A 51 15.80 3.05 -21.69
CA TYR A 51 15.26 2.19 -20.64
C TYR A 51 14.13 2.84 -19.85
N GLU A 52 14.07 4.17 -19.78
CA GLU A 52 12.96 4.89 -19.14
C GLU A 52 11.66 4.71 -19.93
N SER A 53 11.72 4.89 -21.25
CA SER A 53 10.57 4.61 -22.12
C SER A 53 10.17 3.14 -22.05
N ALA A 54 11.13 2.22 -22.09
CA ALA A 54 10.87 0.78 -21.97
C ALA A 54 10.14 0.46 -20.64
N ASN A 55 10.63 1.00 -19.52
CA ASN A 55 10.03 0.83 -18.19
C ASN A 55 8.60 1.36 -18.16
N GLY A 56 8.32 2.53 -18.74
CA GLY A 56 6.97 3.06 -18.87
C GLY A 56 6.03 2.12 -19.64
N ILE A 57 6.50 1.56 -20.77
CA ILE A 57 5.71 0.62 -21.58
C ILE A 57 5.45 -0.68 -20.83
N PHE A 58 6.45 -1.26 -20.16
CA PHE A 58 6.27 -2.49 -19.37
C PHE A 58 5.28 -2.30 -18.22
N ARG A 59 5.34 -1.16 -17.52
CA ARG A 59 4.39 -0.82 -16.45
C ARG A 59 2.96 -0.70 -16.99
N ASN A 60 2.79 0.01 -18.11
CA ASN A 60 1.48 0.09 -18.78
C ASN A 60 0.95 -1.31 -19.17
N LEU A 61 1.83 -2.20 -19.64
CA LEU A 61 1.47 -3.57 -20.00
C LEU A 61 1.00 -4.38 -18.77
N ILE A 62 1.66 -4.24 -17.62
CA ILE A 62 1.20 -4.85 -16.36
C ILE A 62 -0.15 -4.26 -15.93
N ASP A 63 -0.27 -2.94 -15.95
CA ASP A 63 -1.48 -2.22 -15.50
C ASP A 63 -2.69 -2.48 -16.40
N SER A 64 -2.48 -2.92 -17.64
CA SER A 64 -3.55 -3.29 -18.57
C SER A 64 -4.37 -4.50 -18.11
N GLY A 65 -3.81 -5.34 -17.24
CA GLY A 65 -4.45 -6.59 -16.79
C GLY A 65 -4.64 -7.65 -17.90
N LEU A 66 -4.07 -7.43 -19.09
CA LEU A 66 -4.12 -8.37 -20.21
C LEU A 66 -3.14 -9.53 -20.00
N PRO A 67 -3.33 -10.67 -20.69
CA PRO A 67 -2.35 -11.75 -20.69
C PRO A 67 -0.97 -11.25 -21.16
N LEU A 68 0.04 -11.41 -20.31
CA LEU A 68 1.39 -10.91 -20.57
C LEU A 68 2.18 -11.94 -21.40
N PRO A 69 3.04 -11.50 -22.33
CA PRO A 69 3.96 -12.39 -23.04
C PRO A 69 4.90 -13.10 -22.06
N GLU A 70 5.21 -14.37 -22.33
CA GLU A 70 6.06 -15.21 -21.46
C GLU A 70 7.47 -14.65 -21.26
N GLU A 71 8.05 -14.02 -22.29
CA GLU A 71 9.39 -13.43 -22.24
C GLU A 71 9.42 -12.06 -21.56
N MET A 72 8.26 -11.45 -21.30
CA MET A 72 8.16 -10.09 -20.73
C MET A 72 8.96 -9.92 -19.43
N PRO A 73 8.89 -10.84 -18.44
CA PRO A 73 9.61 -10.67 -17.18
C PRO A 73 11.13 -10.60 -17.37
N TYR A 74 11.70 -11.29 -18.36
CA TYR A 74 13.13 -11.21 -18.68
C TYR A 74 13.53 -9.81 -19.15
N TYR A 75 12.87 -9.29 -20.20
CA TYR A 75 13.19 -7.97 -20.75
C TYR A 75 12.91 -6.84 -19.74
N PHE A 76 11.87 -6.99 -18.93
CA PHE A 76 11.59 -6.01 -17.90
C PHE A 76 12.65 -6.06 -16.78
N ALA A 77 13.14 -7.24 -16.41
CA ALA A 77 14.26 -7.36 -15.48
C ALA A 77 15.53 -6.69 -16.01
N GLU A 78 15.88 -6.88 -17.28
CA GLU A 78 17.02 -6.19 -17.92
C GLU A 78 16.84 -4.67 -17.89
N THR A 79 15.63 -4.19 -18.22
CA THR A 79 15.31 -2.76 -18.16
C THR A 79 15.50 -2.20 -16.76
N LEU A 80 14.98 -2.88 -15.75
CA LEU A 80 15.07 -2.45 -14.35
C LEU A 80 16.52 -2.48 -13.84
N PHE A 81 17.33 -3.43 -14.31
CA PHE A 81 18.76 -3.47 -13.99
C PHE A 81 19.47 -2.22 -14.49
N GLN A 82 19.22 -1.83 -15.74
CA GLN A 82 19.82 -0.64 -16.36
C GLN A 82 19.38 0.66 -15.68
N LEU A 83 18.18 0.68 -15.10
CA LEU A 83 17.66 1.79 -14.30
C LEU A 83 18.10 1.74 -12.82
N GLY A 84 18.92 0.77 -12.42
CA GLY A 84 19.37 0.62 -11.03
C GLY A 84 18.30 0.12 -10.04
N GLN A 85 17.13 -0.31 -10.54
CA GLN A 85 16.05 -0.90 -9.73
C GLN A 85 16.33 -2.39 -9.50
N TYR A 86 17.45 -2.69 -8.85
CA TYR A 86 18.02 -4.05 -8.77
C TYR A 86 17.12 -5.06 -8.04
N ASP A 87 16.46 -4.68 -6.94
CA ASP A 87 15.52 -5.58 -6.24
C ASP A 87 14.33 -5.97 -7.14
N ASN A 88 13.74 -4.98 -7.82
CA ASN A 88 12.65 -5.23 -8.77
C ASN A 88 13.14 -6.10 -9.94
N SER A 89 14.33 -5.81 -10.49
CA SER A 89 14.95 -6.61 -11.54
C SER A 89 15.09 -8.08 -11.13
N ALA A 90 15.64 -8.34 -9.94
CA ALA A 90 15.78 -9.69 -9.40
C ALA A 90 14.43 -10.40 -9.23
N ASN A 91 13.40 -9.70 -8.77
CA ASN A 91 12.06 -10.27 -8.61
C ASN A 91 11.45 -10.71 -9.95
N PHE A 92 11.55 -9.87 -10.99
CA PHE A 92 11.06 -10.23 -12.34
C PHE A 92 11.89 -11.33 -13.00
N LEU A 93 13.21 -11.31 -12.79
CA LEU A 93 14.11 -12.35 -13.29
C LEU A 93 13.83 -13.72 -12.67
N ASN A 94 13.63 -13.75 -11.35
CA ASN A 94 13.23 -14.97 -10.65
C ASN A 94 11.88 -15.47 -11.18
N LYS A 95 10.94 -14.56 -11.47
CA LYS A 95 9.66 -14.93 -12.05
C LYS A 95 9.79 -15.53 -13.44
N TYR A 96 10.67 -14.97 -14.27
CA TYR A 96 10.98 -15.54 -15.58
C TYR A 96 11.45 -16.99 -15.45
N LEU A 97 12.50 -17.21 -14.65
CA LEU A 97 13.10 -18.53 -14.44
C LEU A 97 12.12 -19.56 -13.85
N GLU A 98 11.21 -19.12 -12.97
CA GLU A 98 10.15 -19.96 -12.42
C GLU A 98 9.16 -20.45 -13.49
N LEU A 99 8.77 -19.56 -14.40
CA LEU A 99 7.79 -19.86 -15.44
C LEU A 99 8.38 -20.68 -16.60
N SER A 100 9.57 -20.29 -17.06
CA SER A 100 10.18 -20.85 -18.28
C SER A 100 11.08 -22.06 -18.01
N GLY A 101 11.56 -22.22 -16.78
CA GLY A 101 12.57 -23.22 -16.42
C GLY A 101 13.84 -23.11 -17.28
N PHE A 102 14.51 -24.24 -17.49
CA PHE A 102 15.73 -24.35 -18.33
C PHE A 102 15.46 -24.32 -19.84
N THR A 103 14.19 -24.33 -20.26
CA THR A 103 13.77 -24.30 -21.66
C THR A 103 13.47 -22.89 -22.16
N GLY A 104 13.53 -21.88 -21.29
CA GLY A 104 13.28 -20.49 -21.65
C GLY A 104 14.26 -19.98 -22.70
N LYS A 105 13.76 -19.21 -23.66
CA LYS A 105 14.57 -18.67 -24.77
C LYS A 105 15.76 -17.81 -24.28
N HIS A 106 15.59 -17.14 -23.16
CA HIS A 106 16.58 -16.25 -22.54
C HIS A 106 17.21 -16.85 -21.28
N TYR A 107 17.22 -18.18 -21.13
CA TYR A 107 17.79 -18.82 -19.94
C TYR A 107 19.25 -18.43 -19.67
N ASP A 108 20.12 -18.46 -20.68
CA ASP A 108 21.54 -18.12 -20.52
C ASP A 108 21.72 -16.64 -20.13
N GLY A 109 21.00 -15.74 -20.81
CA GLY A 109 20.98 -14.31 -20.47
C GLY A 109 20.42 -14.05 -19.07
N ALA A 110 19.42 -14.82 -18.66
CA ALA A 110 18.85 -14.73 -17.33
C ALA A 110 19.84 -15.16 -16.24
N LYS A 111 20.69 -16.15 -16.52
CA LYS A 111 21.78 -16.55 -15.62
C LYS A 111 22.88 -15.50 -15.53
N GLU A 112 23.27 -14.92 -16.66
CA GLU A 112 24.24 -13.83 -16.66
C GLU A 112 23.71 -12.60 -15.89
N LEU A 113 22.43 -12.25 -16.06
CA LEU A 113 21.82 -11.15 -15.31
C LEU A 113 21.73 -11.45 -13.80
N GLN A 114 21.46 -12.71 -13.44
CA GLN A 114 21.44 -13.15 -12.03
C GLN A 114 22.80 -12.92 -11.37
N GLU A 115 23.89 -13.27 -12.05
CA GLU A 115 25.26 -13.01 -11.56
C GLU A 115 25.55 -11.51 -11.43
N LYS A 116 25.17 -10.70 -12.43
CA LYS A 116 25.35 -9.24 -12.41
C LYS A 116 24.61 -8.56 -11.25
N LEU A 117 23.48 -9.13 -10.82
CA LEU A 117 22.66 -8.60 -9.73
C LEU A 117 23.26 -8.85 -8.34
N GLU A 118 24.15 -9.84 -8.17
CA GLU A 118 24.68 -10.20 -6.84
C GLU A 118 25.37 -9.02 -6.14
N GLY A 119 26.24 -8.30 -6.87
CA GLY A 119 26.97 -7.15 -6.34
C GLY A 119 26.05 -6.02 -5.86
N PRO A 120 25.17 -5.46 -6.73
CA PRO A 120 24.23 -4.42 -6.33
C PRO A 120 23.25 -4.84 -5.23
N LEU A 121 22.75 -6.09 -5.25
CA LEU A 121 21.87 -6.59 -4.18
C LEU A 121 22.61 -6.70 -2.84
N HIS A 122 23.88 -7.11 -2.86
CA HIS A 122 24.72 -7.11 -1.67
C HIS A 122 24.97 -5.69 -1.14
N ALA A 123 25.18 -4.71 -2.03
CA ALA A 123 25.30 -3.31 -1.66
C ALA A 123 24.01 -2.79 -0.98
N ILE A 124 22.84 -3.14 -1.51
CA ILE A 124 21.54 -2.81 -0.89
C ILE A 124 21.43 -3.46 0.50
N GLN A 125 21.76 -4.74 0.62
CA GLN A 125 21.62 -5.48 1.89
C GLN A 125 22.51 -4.92 3.01
N THR A 126 23.69 -4.42 2.66
CA THR A 126 24.68 -3.90 3.63
C THR A 126 24.52 -2.40 3.88
N CYS A 127 23.77 -1.69 3.05
CA CYS A 127 23.57 -0.27 3.15
C CYS A 127 22.58 0.11 4.27
N GLN A 128 23.00 1.01 5.16
CA GLN A 128 22.15 1.53 6.24
C GLN A 128 21.34 2.77 5.83
N LEU A 129 21.52 3.24 4.59
CA LEU A 129 20.92 4.46 4.05
C LEU A 129 19.70 4.17 3.16
N CYS A 130 19.51 2.92 2.73
CA CYS A 130 18.38 2.51 1.91
C CYS A 130 17.50 1.48 2.59
N ASP A 131 16.27 1.37 2.10
CA ASP A 131 15.42 0.25 2.42
C ASP A 131 15.91 -1.04 1.76
N ARG A 132 15.19 -2.13 2.05
CA ARG A 132 15.54 -3.47 1.54
C ARG A 132 15.42 -3.58 0.02
N LYS A 133 14.78 -2.61 -0.65
CA LYS A 133 14.56 -2.57 -2.10
C LYS A 133 15.57 -1.67 -2.81
N GLY A 134 16.43 -0.96 -2.07
CA GLY A 134 17.44 -0.07 -2.62
C GLY A 134 17.02 1.40 -2.73
N TYR A 135 15.90 1.80 -2.14
CA TYR A 135 15.48 3.20 -2.13
C TYR A 135 15.97 3.93 -0.88
N ARG A 136 16.40 5.19 -1.04
CA ARG A 136 16.99 6.00 0.02
C ARG A 136 15.98 6.32 1.11
N TYR A 137 16.41 6.20 2.37
CA TYR A 137 15.65 6.71 3.50
C TYR A 137 15.69 8.23 3.55
N LYS A 138 14.54 8.83 3.83
CA LYS A 138 14.42 10.24 4.20
C LYS A 138 14.24 10.37 5.71
N VAL A 139 14.69 11.49 6.26
CA VAL A 139 14.42 11.83 7.66
C VAL A 139 12.91 11.94 7.86
N CYS A 140 12.39 11.36 8.95
CA CYS A 140 10.98 11.46 9.26
C CYS A 140 10.61 12.91 9.61
N PHE A 141 9.80 13.56 8.78
CA PHE A 141 9.35 14.95 8.97
C PHE A 141 8.54 15.18 10.26
N SER A 142 7.93 14.14 10.84
CA SER A 142 7.12 14.28 12.05
C SER A 142 7.94 14.33 13.33
N CYS A 143 9.16 13.79 13.32
CA CYS A 143 10.03 13.75 14.50
C CYS A 143 11.44 14.27 14.23
N ASP A 144 11.71 14.76 13.02
CA ASP A 144 13.04 15.22 12.56
C ASP A 144 14.16 14.21 12.87
N GLY A 145 13.86 12.92 12.72
CA GLY A 145 14.81 11.84 13.02
C GLY A 145 15.01 11.52 14.51
N LYS A 146 14.36 12.23 15.43
CA LYS A 146 14.46 12.01 16.89
C LYS A 146 13.78 10.73 17.36
N LYS A 147 13.05 10.02 16.48
CA LYS A 147 12.36 8.74 16.73
C LYS A 147 11.18 8.81 17.70
N GLU A 148 11.14 9.83 18.53
CA GLU A 148 10.12 10.04 19.55
C GLU A 148 9.42 11.37 19.35
N ILE A 149 8.16 11.42 19.79
CA ILE A 149 7.36 12.65 19.84
C ILE A 149 6.81 12.81 21.25
N GLN A 150 6.83 14.05 21.72
CA GLN A 150 6.14 14.42 22.94
C GLN A 150 4.71 14.82 22.57
N GLN A 151 3.75 14.15 23.18
CA GLN A 151 2.33 14.41 22.95
C GLN A 151 1.59 14.56 24.27
N ASP A 152 0.35 15.03 24.18
CA ASP A 152 -0.55 15.03 25.34
C ASP A 152 -0.75 13.60 25.82
N CYS A 153 -0.67 13.41 27.14
CA CYS A 153 -0.84 12.08 27.72
C CYS A 153 -2.22 11.53 27.34
N ASP A 154 -2.23 10.44 26.57
CA ASP A 154 -3.47 9.88 26.03
C ASP A 154 -4.36 9.31 27.14
N TYR A 155 -3.74 8.87 28.23
CA TYR A 155 -4.45 8.28 29.37
C TYR A 155 -5.23 9.32 30.18
N CYS A 156 -4.65 10.48 30.47
CA CYS A 156 -5.32 11.54 31.22
C CYS A 156 -5.90 12.66 30.36
N LYS A 157 -5.67 12.63 29.04
CA LYS A 157 -6.07 13.67 28.08
C LYS A 157 -5.58 15.05 28.52
N ALA A 158 -4.28 15.14 28.84
CA ALA A 158 -3.58 16.33 29.34
C ALA A 158 -4.14 16.94 30.65
N LYS A 159 -4.88 16.18 31.45
CA LYS A 159 -5.41 16.65 32.76
C LYS A 159 -4.50 16.38 33.94
N GLY A 160 -3.52 15.47 33.79
CA GLY A 160 -2.58 15.08 34.85
C GLY A 160 -3.16 14.25 35.98
N VAL A 161 -4.48 14.09 36.00
CA VAL A 161 -5.22 13.33 37.02
C VAL A 161 -6.25 12.43 36.35
N VAL A 162 -6.53 11.30 37.01
CA VAL A 162 -7.55 10.33 36.60
C VAL A 162 -8.49 10.02 37.76
N GLY A 163 -9.71 9.60 37.45
CA GLY A 163 -10.67 9.18 38.48
C GLY A 163 -10.18 7.95 39.24
N CYS A 164 -10.38 7.92 40.55
CA CYS A 164 -10.06 6.75 41.36
C CYS A 164 -11.06 5.62 41.03
N SER A 165 -10.56 4.55 40.41
CA SER A 165 -11.40 3.39 40.03
C SER A 165 -12.03 2.66 41.21
N ARG A 166 -11.43 2.76 42.42
CA ARG A 166 -11.96 2.11 43.62
C ARG A 166 -13.27 2.76 44.10
N CYS A 167 -13.42 4.08 43.99
CA CYS A 167 -14.62 4.81 44.39
C CYS A 167 -15.43 5.38 43.21
N GLY A 168 -15.05 5.08 41.97
CA GLY A 168 -15.70 5.65 40.78
C GLY A 168 -15.59 7.17 40.69
N GLY A 169 -14.57 7.79 41.31
CA GLY A 169 -14.37 9.23 41.27
C GLY A 169 -15.01 10.04 42.40
N THR A 170 -15.78 9.41 43.29
CA THR A 170 -16.56 10.11 44.33
C THR A 170 -15.75 10.47 45.57
N GLY A 171 -14.63 9.78 45.81
CA GLY A 171 -13.86 9.89 47.05
C GLY A 171 -14.40 9.04 48.20
N MET A 172 -15.57 8.40 48.03
CA MET A 172 -16.26 7.65 49.09
C MET A 172 -16.64 6.24 48.62
N ILE A 173 -16.63 5.28 49.54
CA ILE A 173 -17.05 3.88 49.32
C ILE A 173 -18.30 3.62 50.15
N THR A 174 -19.37 3.17 49.49
CA THR A 174 -20.60 2.76 50.16
C THR A 174 -20.57 1.28 50.48
N LYS A 175 -20.85 0.91 51.73
CA LYS A 175 -21.07 -0.49 52.15
C LYS A 175 -22.42 -0.59 52.83
N LYS A 176 -23.12 -1.72 52.62
CA LYS A 176 -24.34 -2.03 53.38
C LYS A 176 -23.97 -2.91 54.56
N ASN A 177 -24.42 -2.55 55.75
CA ASN A 177 -24.24 -3.36 56.94
C ASN A 177 -25.33 -4.46 57.06
N ILE A 178 -25.26 -5.27 58.13
CA ILE A 178 -26.21 -6.36 58.40
C ILE A 178 -27.67 -5.87 58.50
N PHE A 179 -27.88 -4.58 58.78
CA PHE A 179 -29.19 -3.94 58.92
C PHE A 179 -29.67 -3.25 57.63
N ASN A 180 -29.01 -3.49 56.48
CA ASN A 180 -29.28 -2.81 55.20
C ASN A 180 -29.11 -1.28 55.24
N ILE A 181 -28.43 -0.73 56.24
CA ILE A 181 -28.09 0.70 56.31
C ILE A 181 -26.85 0.93 55.45
N VAL A 182 -26.87 1.98 54.62
CA VAL A 182 -25.74 2.39 53.78
C VAL A 182 -24.79 3.26 54.61
N GLU A 183 -23.56 2.79 54.76
CA GLU A 183 -22.48 3.51 55.43
C GLU A 183 -21.47 4.03 54.39
N TYR A 184 -20.98 5.24 54.60
CA TYR A 184 -20.03 5.92 53.72
C TYR A 184 -18.65 5.94 54.37
N PHE A 185 -17.67 5.38 53.68
CA PHE A 185 -16.28 5.35 54.11
C PHE A 185 -15.43 6.18 53.16
N GLU A 186 -14.45 6.90 53.69
CA GLU A 186 -13.47 7.58 52.84
C GLU A 186 -12.69 6.54 52.03
N CYS A 187 -12.49 6.81 50.74
CA CYS A 187 -11.72 5.92 49.88
C CYS A 187 -10.23 6.04 50.20
N GLU A 188 -9.68 5.04 50.88
CA GLU A 188 -8.26 4.96 51.27
C GLU A 188 -7.31 5.14 50.08
N ARG A 189 -7.68 4.64 48.89
CA ARG A 189 -6.82 4.68 47.70
C ARG A 189 -6.55 6.11 47.22
N CYS A 190 -7.52 7.01 47.33
CA CYS A 190 -7.38 8.40 46.91
C CYS A 190 -7.47 9.40 48.06
N SER A 191 -7.47 8.91 49.31
CA SER A 191 -7.63 9.74 50.52
C SER A 191 -8.76 10.76 50.37
N GLY A 192 -9.95 10.27 50.02
CA GLY A 192 -11.14 11.12 49.91
C GLY A 192 -11.21 12.04 48.69
N LYS A 193 -10.14 12.20 47.91
CA LYS A 193 -10.08 13.17 46.79
C LYS A 193 -10.88 12.75 45.55
N GLY A 194 -11.21 11.47 45.43
CA GLY A 194 -11.86 10.89 44.24
C GLY A 194 -10.98 10.85 42.99
N ARG A 195 -9.80 11.49 43.00
CA ARG A 195 -8.87 11.56 41.86
C ARG A 195 -7.48 11.12 42.30
N LEU A 196 -6.74 10.57 41.35
CA LEU A 196 -5.35 10.14 41.50
C LEU A 196 -4.50 10.86 40.46
N THR A 197 -3.23 11.11 40.77
CA THR A 197 -2.26 11.53 39.76
C THR A 197 -2.22 10.49 38.65
N CYS A 198 -2.13 10.96 37.40
CA CYS A 198 -2.05 10.09 36.25
C CYS A 198 -0.82 9.17 36.38
N PRO A 199 -0.97 7.84 36.35
CA PRO A 199 0.15 6.92 36.49
C PRO A 199 1.06 6.84 35.26
N VAL A 200 0.61 7.38 34.12
CA VAL A 200 1.36 7.35 32.85
C VAL A 200 2.28 8.55 32.71
N CYS A 201 1.76 9.76 32.95
CA CYS A 201 2.56 10.98 32.85
C CYS A 201 3.05 11.51 34.21
N GLU A 202 2.66 10.87 35.32
CA GLU A 202 2.98 11.29 36.69
C GLU A 202 2.59 12.75 36.99
N GLY A 203 1.59 13.27 36.27
CA GLY A 203 1.14 14.66 36.40
C GLY A 203 1.84 15.64 35.45
N SER A 204 2.82 15.22 34.66
CA SER A 204 3.51 16.08 33.67
C SER A 204 2.65 16.48 32.47
N LEU A 205 1.44 15.90 32.34
CA LEU A 205 0.46 16.10 31.26
C LEU A 205 0.91 15.59 29.89
N LYS A 206 2.19 15.23 29.74
CA LYS A 206 2.83 14.85 28.50
C LYS A 206 3.36 13.43 28.61
N GLU A 207 3.40 12.73 27.50
CA GLU A 207 4.07 11.45 27.40
C GLU A 207 4.97 11.45 26.16
N VAL A 208 6.10 10.77 26.29
CA VAL A 208 7.02 10.53 25.18
C VAL A 208 6.68 9.17 24.62
N SER A 209 6.45 9.11 23.32
CA SER A 209 6.18 7.84 22.63
C SER A 209 6.97 7.78 21.34
N ALA A 210 7.13 6.56 20.82
CA ALA A 210 7.65 6.36 19.48
C ALA A 210 6.82 7.18 18.47
N CYS A 211 7.50 7.83 17.54
CA CYS A 211 6.86 8.62 16.51
C CYS A 211 5.91 7.73 15.69
N LYS A 212 4.61 8.04 15.75
CA LYS A 212 3.55 7.27 15.08
C LYS A 212 3.74 7.20 13.57
N THR A 213 4.38 8.20 12.96
CA THR A 213 4.61 8.25 11.51
C THR A 213 5.70 7.28 11.05
N CYS A 214 6.77 7.10 11.82
CA CYS A 214 7.89 6.22 11.44
C CYS A 214 8.02 4.97 12.31
N GLY A 215 7.11 4.76 13.27
CA GLY A 215 7.17 3.65 14.21
C GLY A 215 8.43 3.65 15.08
N GLY A 216 9.06 4.82 15.30
CA GLY A 216 10.31 4.93 16.05
C GLY A 216 11.59 4.68 15.26
N SER A 217 11.53 4.50 13.95
CA SER A 217 12.76 4.35 13.13
C SER A 217 13.50 5.67 12.92
N GLY A 218 12.79 6.80 13.01
CA GLY A 218 13.29 8.14 12.65
C GLY A 218 13.42 8.38 11.15
N ARG A 219 13.05 7.39 10.32
CA ARG A 219 13.29 7.37 8.87
C ARG A 219 12.05 6.92 8.12
N LEU A 220 11.86 7.41 6.90
CA LEU A 220 10.76 7.03 6.01
C LEU A 220 11.32 6.55 4.67
N ALA A 221 10.66 5.57 4.06
CA ALA A 221 10.98 5.16 2.70
C ALA A 221 10.72 6.31 1.71
N SER A 222 11.46 6.33 0.61
CA SER A 222 11.28 7.31 -0.46
C SER A 222 11.30 6.63 -1.82
N GLU A 223 10.96 7.38 -2.87
CA GLU A 223 11.00 6.90 -4.26
C GLU A 223 12.36 7.15 -4.93
N VAL A 224 13.35 7.70 -4.20
CA VAL A 224 14.66 8.05 -4.75
C VAL A 224 15.58 6.84 -4.60
N LEU A 225 16.18 6.38 -5.69
CA LEU A 225 17.18 5.30 -5.65
C LEU A 225 18.39 5.72 -4.82
N CYS A 226 18.92 4.78 -4.04
CA CYS A 226 20.08 5.05 -3.21
C CYS A 226 21.37 4.98 -4.04
N ASP A 227 22.22 5.99 -3.88
CA ASP A 227 23.59 6.04 -4.41
C ASP A 227 24.60 5.31 -3.51
N HIS A 228 24.16 4.80 -2.36
CA HIS A 228 24.97 4.21 -1.30
C HIS A 228 26.07 5.13 -0.74
N GLN A 229 25.94 6.45 -0.94
CA GLN A 229 26.87 7.46 -0.45
C GLN A 229 26.23 8.28 0.68
N ALA A 230 26.98 8.52 1.75
CA ALA A 230 26.55 9.46 2.79
C ALA A 230 26.47 10.87 2.18
N GLU A 231 25.39 11.61 2.46
CA GLU A 231 25.34 13.02 2.03
C GLU A 231 26.41 13.80 2.79
N PRO A 232 27.12 14.72 2.12
CA PRO A 232 28.05 15.61 2.81
C PRO A 232 27.26 16.43 3.85
N GLU A 233 27.77 16.50 5.07
CA GLU A 233 27.19 17.37 6.11
C GLU A 233 27.17 18.81 5.60
N HIS A 234 25.98 19.32 5.29
CA HIS A 234 25.79 20.74 5.05
C HIS A 234 25.95 21.47 6.39
N THR A 235 27.14 21.99 6.63
CA THR A 235 27.40 22.95 7.70
C THR A 235 26.62 24.23 7.39
N HIS A 236 25.58 24.48 8.16
CA HIS A 236 24.84 25.74 8.20
C HIS A 236 25.30 26.59 9.38
#